data_AF-A0A8S3VZW9-F1
#
_entry.id   AF-A0A8S3VZW9-F1
#
_cell.length_a   1.000
_cell.length_b   1.000
_cell.length_c   1.000
_cell.angle_alpha   90.00
_cell.angle_beta   90.00
_cell.angle_gamma   90.00
#
_symmetry.space_group_name_H-M   'P 1'
#
loop_
_entity.id
_entity.type
_entity.pdbx_description
1 polymer ?
#
loop_
_entity_poly.entity_id
_entity_poly.type
_entity_poly.pdbx_seq_one_letter_code
_entity_poly.pdbx_strand_id
1 'polypeptide(L)'
;MYPSYRISNDEKDMKHTDGGEKMSPSKLYFQIDNITEENNINNEDDVRRTLEPLPYVTACLFATVLEDAITTMRILGECNNSLRVTKTMADMDELLALKFSVAPAPVSDPLQKIKPSDLERGEYKLNKLETDRNFLLNVLTSTYLDLSLKKRYQALMDYADQMIGREKYFLSLLEDETRNRTARRELNRQIRQQRVHVKSVTYDTDMAIEKLKTQVEVSVNKPLNCRKRCECQDAALHTEIQTRYVENWERSRTEQHQQNIADKESPASNTIESYKMRIDHEQRVHSEFELLTNIIINETLNKVENWMDKYDKDMEAMDLKIQIMRSDYENTLEERLKLEETLKKHANLMKEWVQFKEDREKARQYRERMFNAAVVVQAWWRGLLVRQKLGPYRVVKKKKTAKK
;
A
#
# COMPACT_ATOMS: atom_id res chain seq x y z
N MET A 1 10.16 -23.25 77.24
CA MET A 1 9.76 -22.14 78.13
C MET A 1 9.36 -20.98 77.22
N TYR A 2 8.07 -20.64 77.20
CA TYR A 2 7.49 -19.60 76.35
C TYR A 2 8.13 -18.22 76.58
N PRO A 3 8.02 -17.31 75.59
CA PRO A 3 7.08 -16.21 75.81
C PRO A 3 6.12 -16.00 74.62
N SER A 4 4.86 -15.86 74.99
CA SER A 4 3.74 -15.39 74.18
C SER A 4 3.81 -13.87 74.06
N TYR A 5 3.64 -13.31 72.86
CA TYR A 5 3.12 -11.95 72.71
C TYR A 5 2.11 -11.86 71.56
N ARG A 6 0.95 -11.33 71.94
CA ARG A 6 -0.29 -11.07 71.20
C ARG A 6 -0.08 -10.22 69.95
N ILE A 7 -0.75 -10.59 68.86
CA ILE A 7 -1.12 -9.68 67.78
C ILE A 7 -2.58 -9.30 68.02
N SER A 8 -2.83 -8.05 68.35
CA SER A 8 -4.17 -7.46 68.42
C SER A 8 -4.65 -7.17 67.00
N ASN A 9 -5.83 -7.69 66.67
CA ASN A 9 -6.64 -7.24 65.54
C ASN A 9 -7.20 -5.85 65.87
N ASP A 10 -6.94 -4.88 65.01
CA ASP A 10 -7.76 -3.66 64.91
C ASP A 10 -8.29 -3.56 63.49
N GLU A 11 -9.58 -3.90 63.36
CA GLU A 11 -10.46 -3.44 62.30
C GLU A 11 -10.53 -1.91 62.31
N LYS A 12 -10.23 -1.28 61.18
CA LYS A 12 -10.81 0.04 60.87
C LYS A 12 -11.41 0.03 59.48
N ASP A 13 -12.73 0.11 59.50
CA ASP A 13 -13.60 0.50 58.41
C ASP A 13 -13.12 1.77 57.71
N MET A 14 -13.04 1.71 56.39
CA MET A 14 -13.20 2.90 55.55
C MET A 14 -14.05 2.55 54.33
N LYS A 15 -15.33 2.92 54.41
CA LYS A 15 -16.27 2.93 53.29
C LYS A 15 -15.92 4.09 52.35
N HIS A 16 -15.74 3.79 51.06
CA HIS A 16 -16.17 4.69 49.98
C HIS A 16 -16.67 3.89 48.78
N THR A 17 -17.95 4.16 48.47
CA THR A 17 -18.65 4.12 47.19
C THR A 17 -17.79 4.76 46.09
N ASP A 18 -17.79 4.39 44.80
CA ASP A 18 -18.92 4.13 43.90
C ASP A 18 -18.38 3.66 42.52
N GLY A 19 -19.23 2.97 41.74
CA GLY A 19 -19.26 3.06 40.28
C GLY A 19 -18.22 2.29 39.44
N GLY A 20 -18.61 1.11 38.95
CA GLY A 20 -18.01 0.52 37.74
C GLY A 20 -18.16 -0.99 37.63
N GLU A 21 -19.36 -1.47 37.28
CA GLU A 21 -19.56 -2.86 36.83
C GLU A 21 -18.63 -3.17 35.65
N LYS A 22 -17.55 -3.92 35.91
CA LYS A 22 -16.82 -4.66 34.89
C LYS A 22 -17.26 -6.11 35.01
N MET A 23 -18.00 -6.59 34.02
CA MET A 23 -18.33 -8.01 33.86
C MET A 23 -17.07 -8.87 33.99
N SER A 24 -17.12 -9.83 34.92
CA SER A 24 -16.06 -10.81 35.14
C SER A 24 -15.86 -11.70 33.88
N PRO A 25 -14.62 -12.00 33.47
CA PRO A 25 -14.32 -12.92 32.35
C PRO A 25 -14.79 -14.37 32.56
N SER A 26 -15.26 -14.72 33.76
CA SER A 26 -15.61 -16.10 34.13
C SER A 26 -16.88 -16.65 33.47
N LYS A 27 -17.66 -15.85 32.73
CA LYS A 27 -18.85 -16.33 31.99
C LYS A 27 -18.55 -16.77 30.55
N LEU A 28 -17.37 -16.51 30.01
CA LEU A 28 -16.96 -17.00 28.68
C LEU A 28 -16.35 -18.40 28.72
N TYR A 29 -15.94 -18.87 29.90
CA TYR A 29 -15.27 -20.17 30.06
C TYR A 29 -16.24 -21.37 30.13
N PHE A 30 -17.52 -21.14 30.48
CA PHE A 30 -18.50 -22.24 30.58
C PHE A 30 -19.24 -22.55 29.28
N GLN A 31 -19.04 -21.77 28.22
CA GLN A 31 -19.74 -21.97 26.94
C GLN A 31 -18.87 -22.63 25.86
N ILE A 32 -17.59 -22.89 26.15
CA ILE A 32 -16.65 -23.53 25.22
C ILE A 32 -16.41 -25.01 25.59
N ASP A 33 -16.56 -25.39 26.86
CA ASP A 33 -16.44 -26.80 27.27
C ASP A 33 -17.50 -27.70 26.61
N ASN A 34 -18.68 -27.16 26.26
CA ASN A 34 -19.72 -27.89 25.52
C ASN A 34 -19.37 -28.15 24.03
N ILE A 35 -18.31 -27.53 23.48
CA ILE A 35 -17.87 -27.77 22.08
C ILE A 35 -16.71 -28.79 22.06
N THR A 36 -15.99 -28.95 23.16
CA THR A 36 -14.89 -29.92 23.29
C THR A 36 -15.33 -31.33 23.70
N GLU A 37 -16.50 -31.51 24.30
CA GLU A 37 -16.99 -32.85 24.71
C GLU A 37 -17.68 -33.66 23.60
N GLU A 38 -18.10 -33.05 22.48
CA GLU A 38 -18.68 -33.79 21.33
C GLU A 38 -17.67 -34.32 20.31
N ASN A 39 -16.37 -34.01 20.46
CA ASN A 39 -15.33 -34.44 19.49
C ASN A 39 -14.39 -35.54 19.99
N ASN A 40 -14.73 -36.20 21.09
CA ASN A 40 -13.94 -37.33 21.62
C ASN A 40 -14.51 -38.70 21.17
N ILE A 41 -14.71 -38.85 19.86
CA ILE A 41 -14.99 -40.13 19.22
C ILE A 41 -13.94 -40.35 18.12
N ASN A 42 -13.13 -41.40 18.31
CA ASN A 42 -12.21 -42.04 17.36
C ASN A 42 -10.76 -41.49 17.28
N ASN A 43 -10.00 -41.73 18.35
CA ASN A 43 -8.56 -42.02 18.23
C ASN A 43 -8.39 -43.51 17.87
N GLU A 44 -8.48 -43.87 16.58
CA GLU A 44 -7.90 -45.13 16.07
C GLU A 44 -7.71 -45.22 14.52
N ASP A 45 -7.83 -44.13 13.76
CA ASP A 45 -7.58 -44.16 12.30
C ASP A 45 -6.50 -43.16 11.88
N ASP A 46 -5.26 -43.42 12.31
CA ASP A 46 -4.03 -42.82 11.74
C ASP A 46 -3.53 -43.66 10.54
N VAL A 47 -4.50 -44.19 9.76
CA VAL A 47 -4.27 -44.82 8.47
C VAL A 47 -4.24 -43.69 7.46
N ARG A 48 -3.05 -43.46 6.88
CA ARG A 48 -2.82 -42.66 5.66
C ARG A 48 -4.12 -42.48 4.87
N ARG A 49 -4.72 -41.28 4.94
CA ARG A 49 -5.81 -40.89 4.04
C ARG A 49 -5.25 -40.75 2.63
N THR A 50 -4.89 -41.87 1.99
CA THR A 50 -4.71 -41.91 0.54
C THR A 50 -6.10 -41.82 -0.05
N LEU A 51 -6.59 -40.59 -0.17
CA LEU A 51 -7.84 -40.29 -0.84
C LEU A 51 -7.79 -40.88 -2.24
N GLU A 52 -8.75 -41.77 -2.52
CA GLU A 52 -8.93 -42.29 -3.87
C GLU A 52 -9.10 -41.12 -4.85
N PRO A 53 -8.50 -41.21 -6.05
CA PRO A 53 -8.61 -40.13 -7.02
C PRO A 53 -10.08 -39.90 -7.35
N LEU A 54 -10.50 -38.63 -7.33
CA LEU A 54 -11.85 -38.23 -7.68
C LEU A 54 -12.18 -38.69 -9.10
N PRO A 55 -13.45 -39.05 -9.38
CA PRO A 55 -13.91 -39.30 -10.74
C PRO A 55 -13.56 -38.11 -11.65
N TYR A 56 -13.07 -38.41 -12.86
CA TYR A 56 -12.50 -37.40 -13.75
C TYR A 56 -13.45 -36.22 -14.00
N VAL A 57 -14.72 -36.49 -14.28
CA VAL A 57 -15.72 -35.45 -14.52
C VAL A 57 -15.90 -34.55 -13.29
N THR A 58 -15.96 -35.15 -12.10
CA THR A 58 -16.10 -34.43 -10.83
C THR A 58 -14.86 -33.56 -10.54
N ALA A 59 -13.66 -34.10 -10.74
CA ALA A 59 -12.41 -33.34 -10.55
C ALA A 59 -12.31 -32.16 -11.53
N CYS A 60 -12.70 -32.35 -12.79
CA CYS A 60 -12.72 -31.27 -13.79
C CYS A 60 -13.76 -30.20 -13.45
N LEU A 61 -14.97 -30.57 -13.00
CA LEU A 61 -15.99 -29.61 -12.58
C LEU A 61 -15.52 -28.75 -11.39
N PHE A 62 -14.88 -29.35 -10.39
CA PHE A 62 -14.31 -28.59 -9.28
C PHE A 62 -13.14 -27.72 -9.74
N ALA A 63 -12.28 -28.21 -10.64
CA ALA A 63 -11.19 -27.41 -11.20
C ALA A 63 -11.70 -26.19 -11.95
N THR A 64 -12.76 -26.30 -12.76
CA THR A 64 -13.35 -25.15 -13.47
C THR A 64 -13.93 -24.11 -12.51
N VAL A 65 -14.60 -24.55 -11.45
CA VAL A 65 -15.14 -23.62 -10.43
C VAL A 65 -14.00 -22.93 -9.67
N LEU A 66 -12.91 -23.64 -9.38
CA LEU A 66 -11.72 -23.04 -8.76
C LEU A 66 -11.01 -22.07 -9.69
N GLU A 67 -10.98 -22.33 -11.00
CA GLU A 67 -10.43 -21.42 -11.99
C GLU A 67 -11.22 -20.11 -12.04
N ASP A 68 -12.56 -20.19 -12.03
CA ASP A 68 -13.44 -19.03 -11.91
C ASP A 68 -13.23 -18.28 -10.57
N ALA A 69 -13.03 -19.00 -9.47
CA ALA A 69 -12.73 -18.40 -8.16
C ALA A 69 -11.35 -17.71 -8.14
N ILE A 70 -10.33 -18.30 -8.77
CA ILE A 70 -8.99 -17.71 -8.87
C ILE A 70 -9.02 -16.45 -9.75
N THR A 71 -9.72 -16.50 -10.89
CA THR A 71 -9.83 -15.36 -11.80
C THR A 71 -10.59 -14.21 -11.15
N THR A 72 -11.70 -14.48 -10.46
CA THR A 72 -12.44 -13.44 -9.71
C THR A 72 -11.60 -12.84 -8.57
N MET A 73 -10.83 -13.64 -7.83
CA MET A 73 -9.91 -13.14 -6.79
C MET A 73 -8.74 -12.32 -7.37
N ARG A 74 -8.29 -12.65 -8.58
CA ARG A 74 -7.28 -11.89 -9.30
C ARG A 74 -7.84 -10.54 -9.78
N ILE A 75 -9.01 -10.55 -10.43
CA ILE A 75 -9.74 -9.35 -10.84
C ILE A 75 -10.00 -8.43 -9.65
N LEU A 76 -10.43 -8.97 -8.51
CA LEU A 76 -10.69 -8.19 -7.30
C LEU A 76 -9.46 -7.39 -6.82
N GLY A 77 -8.25 -7.94 -6.96
CA GLY A 77 -7.05 -7.18 -6.64
C GLY A 77 -6.59 -6.24 -7.73
N GLU A 78 -6.70 -6.66 -8.99
CA GLU A 78 -6.25 -5.83 -10.12
C GLU A 78 -7.16 -4.61 -10.31
N CYS A 79 -8.47 -4.73 -10.06
CA CYS A 79 -9.46 -3.67 -10.25
C CYS A 79 -9.61 -2.73 -9.04
N ASN A 80 -9.13 -3.10 -7.85
CA ASN A 80 -9.22 -2.23 -6.67
C ASN A 80 -8.06 -1.21 -6.62
N ASN A 81 -8.03 -0.32 -7.61
CA ASN A 81 -6.99 0.70 -7.78
C ASN A 81 -6.86 1.63 -6.57
N SER A 82 -7.98 1.96 -5.91
CA SER A 82 -7.97 2.79 -4.69
C SER A 82 -7.21 2.11 -3.55
N LEU A 83 -7.49 0.82 -3.31
CA LEU A 83 -6.83 0.03 -2.26
C LEU A 83 -5.36 -0.21 -2.58
N ARG A 84 -5.04 -0.44 -3.85
CA ARG A 84 -3.64 -0.54 -4.34
C ARG A 84 -2.88 0.75 -4.12
N VAL A 85 -3.44 1.90 -4.49
CA VAL A 85 -2.80 3.21 -4.28
C VAL A 85 -2.58 3.44 -2.79
N THR A 86 -3.58 3.18 -1.95
CA THR A 86 -3.47 3.36 -0.49
C THR A 86 -2.41 2.43 0.11
N LYS A 87 -2.31 1.18 -0.36
CA LYS A 87 -1.28 0.22 0.06
C LYS A 87 0.11 0.63 -0.42
N THR A 88 0.26 1.06 -1.67
CA THR A 88 1.54 1.57 -2.18
C THR A 88 1.98 2.81 -1.42
N MET A 89 1.04 3.67 -1.01
CA MET A 89 1.32 4.84 -0.16
C MET A 89 1.79 4.44 1.23
N ALA A 90 1.19 3.40 1.82
CA ALA A 90 1.63 2.86 3.11
C ALA A 90 3.00 2.17 3.03
N ASP A 91 3.30 1.50 1.92
CA ASP A 91 4.56 0.80 1.69
C ASP A 91 5.65 1.69 1.06
N MET A 92 5.40 3.00 0.88
CA MET A 92 6.34 3.87 0.17
C MET A 92 7.74 3.82 0.76
N ASP A 93 7.86 3.80 2.08
CA ASP A 93 9.15 3.77 2.76
C ASP A 93 9.91 2.45 2.47
N GLU A 94 9.20 1.32 2.41
CA GLU A 94 9.77 0.02 2.08
C GLU A 94 10.13 -0.10 0.59
N LEU A 95 9.27 0.41 -0.29
CA LEU A 95 9.49 0.45 -1.74
C LEU A 95 10.65 1.38 -2.12
N LEU A 96 10.81 2.51 -1.41
CA LEU A 96 11.95 3.41 -1.57
C LEU A 96 13.24 2.73 -1.08
N ALA A 97 13.22 2.05 0.06
CA ALA A 97 14.37 1.30 0.56
C ALA A 97 14.83 0.22 -0.43
N LEU A 98 13.89 -0.55 -0.99
CA LEU A 98 14.14 -1.54 -2.04
C LEU A 98 14.72 -0.92 -3.32
N LYS A 99 14.18 0.21 -3.77
CA LYS A 99 14.64 0.90 -4.99
C LYS A 99 16.06 1.44 -4.86
N PHE A 100 16.42 1.95 -3.68
CA PHE A 100 17.72 2.56 -3.43
C PHE A 100 18.74 1.61 -2.77
N SER A 101 18.42 0.30 -2.66
CA SER A 101 19.27 -0.70 -2.00
C SER A 101 19.71 -0.30 -0.58
N VAL A 102 18.89 0.51 0.10
CA VAL A 102 19.11 0.89 1.49
C VAL A 102 18.65 -0.29 2.35
N ALA A 103 19.52 -0.76 3.25
CA ALA A 103 19.15 -1.84 4.16
C ALA A 103 17.85 -1.45 4.89
N PRO A 104 16.78 -2.26 4.79
CA PRO A 104 15.54 -1.95 5.47
C PRO A 104 15.83 -1.79 6.97
N ALA A 105 15.14 -0.84 7.62
CA ALA A 105 15.30 -0.60 9.04
C ALA A 105 15.30 -1.95 9.79
N PRO A 106 16.27 -2.19 10.70
CA PRO A 106 16.47 -3.49 11.32
C PRO A 106 15.14 -4.00 11.83
N VAL A 107 14.83 -5.25 11.47
CA VAL A 107 13.56 -5.94 11.78
C VAL A 107 13.30 -5.81 13.28
N SER A 108 12.56 -4.76 13.63
CA SER A 108 11.88 -4.66 14.92
C SER A 108 10.90 -5.82 14.90
N ASP A 109 11.12 -6.74 15.84
CA ASP A 109 10.33 -7.94 16.11
C ASP A 109 8.90 -7.78 15.57
N PRO A 110 8.38 -8.68 14.72
CA PRO A 110 7.00 -8.59 14.21
C PRO A 110 5.95 -8.44 15.33
N LEU A 111 6.29 -8.78 16.58
CA LEU A 111 5.48 -8.55 17.77
C LEU A 111 5.62 -7.13 18.38
N GLN A 112 6.68 -6.37 18.10
CA GLN A 112 6.84 -4.95 18.49
C GLN A 112 5.96 -4.00 17.66
N LYS A 113 5.59 -4.40 16.43
CA LYS A 113 4.71 -3.61 15.55
C LYS A 113 3.21 -3.67 15.94
N ILE A 114 2.81 -4.62 16.78
CA ILE A 114 1.40 -4.76 17.18
C ILE A 114 1.19 -4.08 18.52
N LYS A 115 1.18 -2.74 18.53
CA LYS A 115 0.61 -2.02 19.68
C LYS A 115 -0.91 -2.15 19.60
N PRO A 116 -1.63 -2.34 20.73
CA PRO A 116 -3.09 -2.41 20.74
C PRO A 116 -3.79 -1.23 20.04
N SER A 117 -3.13 -0.07 20.01
CA SER A 117 -3.55 1.16 19.34
C SER A 117 -3.39 1.15 17.81
N ASP A 118 -2.53 0.29 17.25
CA ASP A 118 -2.24 0.21 15.81
C ASP A 118 -3.17 -0.77 15.07
N LEU A 119 -3.97 -1.58 15.77
CA LEU A 119 -4.98 -2.47 15.16
C LEU A 119 -6.10 -1.70 14.43
N GLU A 120 -6.36 -0.45 14.84
CA GLU A 120 -7.38 0.39 14.21
C GLU A 120 -6.85 1.14 12.97
N ARG A 121 -5.53 1.20 12.78
CA ARG A 121 -4.89 1.88 11.66
C ARG A 121 -5.24 1.19 10.34
N GLY A 122 -5.59 1.97 9.32
CA GLY A 122 -5.92 1.45 7.99
C GLY A 122 -4.83 0.59 7.38
N GLU A 123 -3.57 0.93 7.64
CA GLU A 123 -2.36 0.21 7.20
C GLU A 123 -2.33 -1.26 7.64
N TYR A 124 -2.60 -1.55 8.92
CA TYR A 124 -2.63 -2.93 9.41
C TYR A 124 -3.77 -3.74 8.79
N LYS A 125 -4.96 -3.13 8.66
CA LYS A 125 -6.13 -3.78 8.05
C LYS A 125 -5.87 -4.11 6.58
N LEU A 126 -5.18 -3.22 5.84
CA LEU A 126 -4.77 -3.45 4.46
C LEU A 126 -3.74 -4.57 4.35
N ASN A 127 -2.72 -4.57 5.22
CA ASN A 127 -1.68 -5.61 5.22
C ASN A 127 -2.25 -6.98 5.56
N LYS A 128 -3.15 -7.04 6.54
CA LYS A 128 -3.86 -8.26 6.91
C LYS A 128 -4.73 -8.75 5.75
N LEU A 129 -5.54 -7.88 5.15
CA LEU A 129 -6.41 -8.24 4.03
C LEU A 129 -5.60 -8.80 2.84
N GLU A 130 -4.46 -8.19 2.52
CA GLU A 130 -3.58 -8.67 1.45
C GLU A 130 -2.94 -10.02 1.80
N THR A 131 -2.56 -10.21 3.07
CA THR A 131 -2.04 -11.50 3.57
C THR A 131 -3.09 -12.60 3.48
N ASP A 132 -4.32 -12.32 3.93
CA ASP A 132 -5.45 -13.25 3.90
C ASP A 132 -5.83 -13.58 2.44
N ARG A 133 -5.81 -12.58 1.56
CA ARG A 133 -6.06 -12.75 0.13
C ARG A 133 -5.01 -13.63 -0.55
N ASN A 134 -3.73 -13.37 -0.30
CA ASN A 134 -2.65 -14.18 -0.85
C ASN A 134 -2.68 -15.60 -0.31
N PHE A 135 -3.02 -15.77 0.97
CA PHE A 135 -3.24 -17.09 1.55
C PHE A 135 -4.35 -17.84 0.81
N LEU A 136 -5.54 -17.23 0.63
CA LEU A 136 -6.64 -17.84 -0.10
C LEU A 136 -6.26 -18.17 -1.56
N LEU A 137 -5.55 -17.27 -2.24
CA LEU A 137 -5.09 -17.49 -3.61
C LEU A 137 -4.14 -18.70 -3.68
N ASN A 138 -3.21 -18.81 -2.74
CA ASN A 138 -2.29 -19.94 -2.65
C ASN A 138 -3.01 -21.27 -2.39
N VAL A 139 -3.99 -21.28 -1.48
CA VAL A 139 -4.82 -22.46 -1.20
C VAL A 139 -5.60 -22.88 -2.44
N LEU A 140 -6.29 -21.95 -3.09
CA LEU A 140 -7.10 -22.22 -4.28
C LEU A 140 -6.22 -22.68 -5.45
N THR A 141 -5.09 -22.02 -5.69
CA THR A 141 -4.16 -22.38 -6.79
C THR A 141 -3.54 -23.75 -6.55
N SER A 142 -3.09 -24.04 -5.33
CA SER A 142 -2.52 -25.34 -4.98
C SER A 142 -3.57 -26.46 -5.12
N THR A 143 -4.81 -26.19 -4.72
CA THR A 143 -5.92 -27.14 -4.84
C THR A 143 -6.33 -27.36 -6.29
N TYR A 144 -6.33 -26.31 -7.11
CA TYR A 144 -6.56 -26.39 -8.56
C TYR A 144 -5.48 -27.25 -9.25
N LEU A 145 -4.20 -27.03 -8.92
CA LEU A 145 -3.10 -27.83 -9.47
C LEU A 145 -3.19 -29.30 -9.04
N ASP A 146 -3.58 -29.57 -7.80
CA ASP A 146 -3.73 -30.94 -7.29
C ASP A 146 -4.92 -31.67 -7.94
N LEU A 147 -6.04 -30.97 -8.19
CA LEU A 147 -7.21 -31.52 -8.87
C LEU A 147 -6.97 -31.74 -10.37
N SER A 148 -6.28 -30.82 -11.03
CA SER A 148 -5.99 -30.93 -12.48
C SER A 148 -4.95 -32.00 -12.79
N LEU A 149 -3.89 -32.13 -11.98
CA LEU A 149 -2.79 -33.05 -12.24
C LEU A 149 -2.98 -34.42 -11.58
N LYS A 150 -3.45 -34.45 -10.33
CA LYS A 150 -3.50 -35.67 -9.50
C LYS A 150 -4.91 -36.14 -9.19
N LYS A 151 -5.94 -35.34 -9.55
CA LYS A 151 -7.36 -35.61 -9.28
C LYS A 151 -7.63 -35.84 -7.79
N ARG A 152 -6.87 -35.16 -6.94
CA ARG A 152 -6.95 -35.22 -5.47
C ARG A 152 -7.03 -33.80 -4.91
N TYR A 153 -7.44 -33.70 -3.66
CA TYR A 153 -7.54 -32.44 -2.91
C TYR A 153 -6.63 -32.46 -1.67
N GLN A 154 -5.51 -33.18 -1.76
CA GLN A 154 -4.57 -33.33 -0.65
C GLN A 154 -3.99 -31.98 -0.24
N ALA A 155 -3.73 -31.10 -1.21
CA ALA A 155 -3.27 -29.75 -0.93
C ALA A 155 -4.23 -29.00 0.01
N LEU A 156 -5.55 -29.11 -0.18
CA LEU A 156 -6.54 -28.47 0.69
C LEU A 156 -6.53 -29.06 2.10
N MET A 157 -6.41 -30.39 2.21
CA MET A 157 -6.29 -31.09 3.50
C MET A 157 -5.03 -30.63 4.25
N ASP A 158 -3.89 -30.57 3.56
CA ASP A 158 -2.62 -30.15 4.17
C ASP A 158 -2.70 -28.70 4.68
N TYR A 159 -3.37 -27.79 3.96
CA TYR A 159 -3.61 -26.42 4.42
C TYR A 159 -4.59 -26.36 5.60
N ALA A 160 -5.64 -27.18 5.62
CA ALA A 160 -6.58 -27.26 6.73
C ALA A 160 -5.88 -27.78 8.00
N ASP A 161 -5.06 -28.84 7.87
CA ASP A 161 -4.29 -29.40 8.98
C ASP A 161 -3.24 -28.40 9.50
N GLN A 162 -2.62 -27.62 8.61
CA GLN A 162 -1.74 -26.52 9.01
C GLN A 162 -2.48 -25.42 9.78
N MET A 163 -3.71 -25.06 9.39
CA MET A 163 -4.53 -24.09 10.13
C MET A 163 -4.89 -24.59 11.52
N ILE A 164 -5.34 -25.85 11.61
CA ILE A 164 -5.66 -26.50 12.89
C ILE A 164 -4.41 -26.58 13.77
N GLY A 165 -3.25 -26.91 13.20
CA GLY A 165 -1.97 -26.96 13.90
C GLY A 165 -1.55 -25.59 14.44
N ARG A 166 -1.71 -24.52 13.66
CA ARG A 166 -1.44 -23.15 14.11
C ARG A 166 -2.35 -22.72 15.24
N GLU A 167 -3.64 -23.03 15.15
CA GLU A 167 -4.61 -22.71 16.20
C GLU A 167 -4.27 -23.43 17.52
N LYS A 168 -3.95 -24.73 17.45
CA LYS A 168 -3.45 -25.49 18.61
C LYS A 168 -2.19 -24.88 19.21
N TYR A 169 -1.24 -24.46 18.37
CA TYR A 169 -0.02 -23.79 18.82
C TYR A 169 -0.32 -22.45 19.51
N PHE A 170 -1.22 -21.63 18.97
CA PHE A 170 -1.63 -20.39 19.61
C PHE A 170 -2.30 -20.61 20.97
N LEU A 171 -3.12 -21.65 21.09
CA LEU A 171 -3.70 -22.05 22.38
C LEU A 171 -2.61 -22.45 23.38
N SER A 172 -1.63 -23.28 22.98
CA SER A 172 -0.52 -23.62 23.87
C SER A 172 0.31 -22.42 24.29
N LEU A 173 0.51 -21.46 23.38
CA LEU A 173 1.27 -20.25 23.65
C LEU A 173 0.52 -19.32 24.63
N LEU A 174 -0.81 -19.26 24.51
CA LEU A 174 -1.66 -18.51 25.44
C LEU A 174 -1.60 -19.13 26.84
N GLU A 175 -1.69 -20.46 26.95
CA GLU A 175 -1.52 -21.14 28.23
C GLU A 175 -0.14 -20.85 28.83
N ASP A 176 0.93 -20.94 28.04
CA ASP A 176 2.29 -20.64 28.49
C ASP A 176 2.46 -19.17 28.92
N GLU A 177 1.82 -18.21 28.24
CA GLU A 177 1.79 -16.81 28.68
C GLU A 177 1.14 -16.70 30.06
N THR A 178 -0.01 -17.34 30.26
CA THR A 178 -0.71 -17.27 31.56
C THR A 178 0.10 -17.90 32.69
N ARG A 179 0.77 -19.05 32.44
CA ARG A 179 1.68 -19.70 33.39
C ARG A 179 2.92 -18.84 33.68
N ASN A 180 3.50 -18.23 32.65
CA ASN A 180 4.63 -17.32 32.82
C ASN A 180 4.23 -16.06 33.61
N ARG A 181 3.02 -15.56 33.39
CA ARG A 181 2.49 -14.39 34.10
C ARG A 181 2.28 -14.69 35.58
N THR A 182 1.78 -15.87 35.94
CA THR A 182 1.66 -16.28 37.36
C THR A 182 3.03 -16.52 37.99
N ALA A 183 3.94 -17.21 37.32
CA ALA A 183 5.31 -17.43 37.79
C ALA A 183 6.06 -16.11 38.03
N ARG A 184 5.94 -15.13 37.12
CA ARG A 184 6.51 -13.79 37.29
C ARG A 184 5.95 -13.06 38.51
N ARG A 185 4.65 -13.21 38.82
CA ARG A 185 4.07 -12.61 40.03
C ARG A 185 4.63 -13.24 41.30
N GLU A 186 4.77 -14.57 41.34
CA GLU A 186 5.30 -15.26 42.52
C GLU A 186 6.79 -14.98 42.73
N LEU A 187 7.61 -15.00 41.66
CA LEU A 187 9.03 -14.66 41.77
C LEU A 187 9.24 -13.21 42.25
N ASN A 188 8.43 -12.27 41.76
CA ASN A 188 8.45 -10.89 42.26
C ASN A 188 8.04 -10.79 43.74
N ARG A 189 7.12 -11.64 44.20
CA ARG A 189 6.74 -11.74 45.62
C ARG A 189 7.92 -12.24 46.46
N GLN A 190 8.62 -13.28 46.01
CA GLN A 190 9.80 -13.82 46.67
C GLN A 190 10.95 -12.80 46.74
N ILE A 191 11.21 -12.07 45.65
CA ILE A 191 12.23 -11.00 45.63
C ILE A 191 11.90 -9.91 46.66
N ARG A 192 10.63 -9.53 46.81
CA ARG A 192 10.21 -8.55 47.83
C ARG A 192 10.45 -9.09 49.25
N GLN A 193 10.12 -10.34 49.50
CA GLN A 193 10.37 -10.99 50.80
C GLN A 193 11.87 -11.08 51.13
N GLN A 194 12.71 -11.46 50.16
CA GLN A 194 14.16 -11.50 50.34
C GLN A 194 14.75 -10.12 50.61
N ARG A 195 14.28 -9.06 49.92
CA ARG A 195 14.72 -7.69 50.20
C ARG A 195 14.39 -7.24 51.63
N VAL A 196 13.21 -7.61 52.14
CA VAL A 196 12.82 -7.31 53.52
C VAL A 196 13.69 -8.09 54.52
N HIS A 197 13.89 -9.38 54.26
CA HIS A 197 14.75 -10.24 55.10
C HIS A 197 16.19 -9.72 55.17
N VAL A 198 16.79 -9.38 54.02
CA VAL A 198 18.16 -8.83 53.97
C VAL A 198 18.26 -7.54 54.78
N LYS A 199 17.28 -6.62 54.66
CA LYS A 199 17.26 -5.38 55.46
C LYS A 199 17.20 -5.64 56.97
N SER A 200 16.41 -6.64 57.39
CA SER A 200 16.33 -7.04 58.81
C SER A 200 17.68 -7.55 59.30
N VAL A 201 18.29 -8.48 58.56
CA VAL A 201 19.59 -9.06 58.93
C VAL A 201 20.68 -7.99 58.98
N THR A 202 20.72 -7.05 58.03
CA THR A 202 21.70 -5.97 58.04
C THR A 202 21.56 -5.07 59.27
N TYR A 203 20.32 -4.75 59.67
CA TYR A 203 20.06 -3.94 60.86
C TYR A 203 20.53 -4.64 62.15
N ASP A 204 20.27 -5.93 62.26
CA ASP A 204 20.70 -6.74 63.41
C ASP A 204 22.24 -6.82 63.49
N THR A 205 22.92 -6.94 62.35
CA THR A 205 24.40 -6.94 62.31
C THR A 205 25.00 -5.57 62.65
N ASP A 206 24.39 -4.48 62.20
CA ASP A 206 24.87 -3.12 62.49
C ASP A 206 24.74 -2.79 63.99
N MET A 207 23.64 -3.20 64.62
CA MET A 207 23.47 -3.11 66.08
C MET A 207 24.53 -3.91 66.86
N ALA A 208 24.93 -5.08 66.35
CA ALA A 208 25.98 -5.87 66.99
C ALA A 208 27.36 -5.19 66.88
N ILE A 209 27.65 -4.57 65.74
CA ILE A 209 28.89 -3.81 65.51
C ILE A 209 28.96 -2.58 66.43
N GLU A 210 27.84 -1.87 66.62
CA GLU A 210 27.78 -0.69 67.49
C GLU A 210 28.02 -1.03 68.97
N LYS A 211 27.50 -2.16 69.45
CA LYS A 211 27.78 -2.70 70.80
C LYS A 211 29.26 -3.03 71.01
N LEU A 212 29.94 -3.52 69.97
CA LEU A 212 31.37 -3.81 70.05
C LEU A 212 32.22 -2.53 70.04
N LYS A 213 31.84 -1.51 69.25
CA LYS A 213 32.53 -0.21 69.22
C LYS A 213 32.47 0.51 70.57
N THR A 214 31.31 0.53 71.22
CA THR A 214 31.13 1.20 72.52
C THR A 214 31.95 0.55 73.65
N GLN A 215 32.19 -0.77 73.60
CA GLN A 215 33.09 -1.45 74.56
C GLN A 215 34.57 -1.05 74.37
N VAL A 216 35.00 -0.83 73.13
CA VAL A 216 36.37 -0.41 72.82
C VAL A 216 36.63 1.03 73.26
N GLU A 217 35.66 1.94 73.08
CA GLU A 217 35.79 3.33 73.52
C GLU A 217 35.89 3.51 75.04
N VAL A 218 35.19 2.68 75.82
CA VAL A 218 35.28 2.70 77.30
C VAL A 218 36.66 2.28 77.82
N SER A 219 37.43 1.55 77.01
CA SER A 219 38.71 0.94 77.42
C SER A 219 39.94 1.86 77.23
N VAL A 220 39.83 2.97 76.48
CA VAL A 220 40.98 3.77 76.02
C VAL A 220 41.25 5.04 76.85
N ASN A 221 40.32 5.49 77.70
CA ASN A 221 40.44 6.75 78.46
C ASN A 221 40.99 6.55 79.90
N LYS A 222 42.32 6.47 80.07
CA LYS A 222 42.99 6.60 81.38
C LYS A 222 44.34 7.32 81.25
N PRO A 223 44.53 8.55 81.77
CA PRO A 223 45.78 9.30 81.59
C PRO A 223 46.72 9.15 82.80
N LEU A 224 48.01 8.91 82.55
CA LEU A 224 49.06 8.98 83.58
C LEU A 224 50.26 9.82 83.14
N ASN A 225 50.72 10.63 84.11
CA ASN A 225 51.28 11.97 84.01
C ASN A 225 52.83 12.05 84.01
N CYS A 226 53.35 13.09 83.36
CA CYS A 226 54.49 13.96 83.69
C CYS A 226 55.93 13.47 84.01
N ARG A 227 56.26 12.16 84.02
CA ARG A 227 57.68 11.73 83.87
C ARG A 227 58.14 11.72 82.41
N LYS A 228 57.16 11.74 81.50
CA LYS A 228 57.30 11.55 80.06
C LYS A 228 57.84 12.76 79.31
N ARG A 229 58.05 13.94 79.89
CA ARG A 229 58.34 15.17 79.11
C ARG A 229 59.69 15.16 78.35
N CYS A 230 60.72 14.44 78.84
CA CYS A 230 61.98 14.25 78.10
C CYS A 230 61.91 13.07 77.11
N GLU A 231 61.20 11.99 77.47
CA GLU A 231 60.81 10.95 76.51
C GLU A 231 59.86 11.50 75.42
N CYS A 232 59.10 12.56 75.70
CA CYS A 232 58.22 13.24 74.73
C CYS A 232 59.02 14.03 73.71
N GLN A 233 60.24 14.48 74.03
CA GLN A 233 61.08 15.23 73.10
C GLN A 233 61.74 14.27 72.10
N ASP A 234 62.30 13.16 72.59
CA ASP A 234 62.78 12.07 71.74
C ASP A 234 61.63 11.39 71.00
N ALA A 235 60.48 11.20 71.64
CA ALA A 235 59.28 10.73 70.98
C ALA A 235 58.78 11.74 69.95
N ALA A 236 58.86 13.06 70.18
CA ALA A 236 58.45 14.05 69.19
C ALA A 236 59.37 14.04 67.96
N LEU A 237 60.69 13.88 68.16
CA LEU A 237 61.67 13.75 67.08
C LEU A 237 61.48 12.43 66.31
N HIS A 238 61.23 11.34 67.04
CA HIS A 238 60.92 10.04 66.46
C HIS A 238 59.57 10.05 65.73
N THR A 239 58.60 10.82 66.24
CA THR A 239 57.30 11.04 65.60
C THR A 239 57.50 11.88 64.35
N GLU A 240 58.31 12.93 64.35
CA GLU A 240 58.57 13.73 63.15
C GLU A 240 59.26 12.92 62.04
N ILE A 241 60.25 12.09 62.40
CA ILE A 241 60.89 11.17 61.44
C ILE A 241 59.87 10.16 60.90
N GLN A 242 59.02 9.60 61.77
CA GLN A 242 57.93 8.72 61.36
C GLN A 242 56.92 9.44 60.48
N THR A 243 56.55 10.69 60.80
CA THR A 243 55.63 11.51 60.01
C THR A 243 56.20 11.76 58.63
N ARG A 244 57.46 12.19 58.51
CA ARG A 244 58.10 12.37 57.20
C ARG A 244 58.21 11.08 56.39
N TYR A 245 58.48 9.96 57.07
CA TYR A 245 58.51 8.65 56.42
C TYR A 245 57.11 8.25 55.93
N VAL A 246 56.08 8.45 56.74
CA VAL A 246 54.68 8.18 56.39
C VAL A 246 54.23 9.11 55.25
N GLU A 247 54.54 10.41 55.30
CA GLU A 247 54.22 11.36 54.24
C GLU A 247 54.91 11.01 52.92
N ASN A 248 56.21 10.66 52.94
CA ASN A 248 56.91 10.24 51.73
C ASN A 248 56.41 8.90 51.20
N TRP A 249 56.02 7.98 52.09
CA TRP A 249 55.39 6.72 51.73
C TRP A 249 54.01 6.93 51.11
N GLU A 250 53.18 7.79 51.70
CA GLU A 250 51.88 8.18 51.17
C GLU A 250 52.04 8.87 49.81
N ARG A 251 52.99 9.80 49.68
CA ARG A 251 53.29 10.48 48.41
C ARG A 251 53.68 9.49 47.32
N SER A 252 54.65 8.61 47.59
CA SER A 252 55.10 7.59 46.64
C SER A 252 53.96 6.65 46.26
N ARG A 253 53.10 6.30 47.23
CA ARG A 253 51.90 5.48 46.99
C ARG A 253 50.88 6.23 46.14
N THR A 254 50.67 7.54 46.35
CA THR A 254 49.75 8.34 45.52
C THR A 254 50.26 8.49 44.09
N GLU A 255 51.55 8.72 43.91
CA GLU A 255 52.18 8.80 42.59
C GLU A 255 52.08 7.45 41.86
N GLN A 256 52.33 6.34 42.57
CA GLN A 256 52.15 4.99 42.03
C GLN A 256 50.69 4.70 41.65
N HIS A 257 49.73 5.12 42.48
CA HIS A 257 48.30 4.97 42.16
C HIS A 257 47.90 5.83 40.97
N GLN A 258 48.37 7.08 40.88
CA GLN A 258 48.13 7.94 39.72
C GLN A 258 48.70 7.34 38.43
N GLN A 259 49.91 6.81 38.46
CA GLN A 259 50.50 6.12 37.31
C GLN A 259 49.70 4.87 36.94
N ASN A 260 49.29 4.05 37.93
CA ASN A 260 48.49 2.85 37.67
C ASN A 260 47.11 3.18 37.07
N ILE A 261 46.50 4.28 37.53
CA ILE A 261 45.25 4.80 36.96
C ILE A 261 45.51 5.26 35.52
N ALA A 262 46.55 6.06 35.28
CA ALA A 262 46.90 6.54 33.94
C ALA A 262 47.21 5.39 32.96
N ASP A 263 47.95 4.37 33.40
CA ASP A 263 48.28 3.19 32.61
C ASP A 263 47.03 2.38 32.25
N LYS A 264 46.03 2.33 33.15
CA LYS A 264 44.74 1.67 32.91
C LYS A 264 43.80 2.50 32.04
N GLU A 265 43.80 3.83 32.18
CA GLU A 265 42.90 4.74 31.47
C GLU A 265 43.41 5.09 30.06
N SER A 266 44.73 5.21 29.86
CA SER A 266 45.36 5.53 28.57
C SER A 266 44.90 4.65 27.41
N PRO A 267 44.89 3.30 27.50
CA PRO A 267 44.43 2.46 26.40
C PRO A 267 42.95 2.67 26.07
N ALA A 268 42.11 2.87 27.09
CA ALA A 268 40.69 3.17 26.89
C ALA A 268 40.50 4.55 26.23
N SER A 269 41.26 5.56 26.67
CA SER A 269 41.23 6.91 26.11
C SER A 269 41.67 6.94 24.64
N ASN A 270 42.78 6.27 24.30
CA ASN A 270 43.27 6.14 22.93
C ASN A 270 42.25 5.42 22.04
N THR A 271 41.58 4.40 22.58
CA THR A 271 40.51 3.69 21.87
C THR A 271 39.32 4.60 21.60
N ILE A 272 38.89 5.38 22.60
CA ILE A 272 37.82 6.39 22.44
C ILE A 272 38.18 7.42 21.37
N GLU A 273 39.42 7.93 21.38
CA GLU A 273 39.89 8.90 20.39
C GLU A 273 39.92 8.31 18.97
N SER A 274 40.37 7.06 18.82
CA SER A 274 40.31 6.36 17.53
C SER A 274 38.89 6.21 16.99
N TYR A 275 37.92 5.92 17.87
CA TYR A 275 36.51 5.84 17.48
C TYR A 275 35.94 7.19 17.09
N LYS A 276 36.30 8.27 17.80
CA LYS A 276 35.89 9.64 17.42
C LYS A 276 36.38 10.01 16.03
N MET A 277 37.67 9.80 15.74
CA MET A 277 38.24 10.06 14.43
C MET A 277 37.54 9.26 13.32
N ARG A 278 37.17 8.01 13.61
CA ARG A 278 36.46 7.16 12.67
C ARG A 278 35.03 7.65 12.42
N ILE A 279 34.32 8.08 13.47
CA ILE A 279 32.97 8.65 13.35
C ILE A 279 33.01 9.94 12.52
N ASP A 280 33.96 10.84 12.78
CA ASP A 280 34.10 12.09 12.02
C ASP A 280 34.39 11.83 10.54
N HIS A 281 35.22 10.80 10.26
CA HIS A 281 35.47 10.37 8.89
C HIS A 281 34.22 9.78 8.22
N GLU A 282 33.51 8.88 8.91
CA GLU A 282 32.26 8.30 8.43
C GLU A 282 31.21 9.38 8.15
N GLN A 283 31.07 10.39 9.02
CA GLN A 283 30.17 11.53 8.81
C GLN A 283 30.54 12.35 7.57
N ARG A 284 31.84 12.60 7.34
CA ARG A 284 32.29 13.33 6.16
C ARG A 284 31.98 12.54 4.88
N VAL A 285 32.33 11.26 4.84
CA VAL A 285 32.02 10.38 3.70
C VAL A 285 30.51 10.32 3.46
N HIS A 286 29.71 10.23 4.53
CA HIS A 286 28.26 10.23 4.42
C HIS A 286 27.74 11.53 3.79
N SER A 287 28.23 12.69 4.23
CA SER A 287 27.85 13.99 3.65
C SER A 287 28.21 14.12 2.16
N GLU A 288 29.36 13.58 1.74
CA GLU A 288 29.77 13.55 0.34
C GLU A 288 28.89 12.60 -0.48
N PHE A 289 28.51 11.46 0.09
CA PHE A 289 27.59 10.50 -0.53
C PHE A 289 26.18 11.09 -0.71
N GLU A 290 25.65 11.79 0.30
CA GLU A 290 24.37 12.49 0.21
C GLU A 290 24.40 13.57 -0.88
N LEU A 291 25.49 14.34 -0.95
CA LEU A 291 25.66 15.37 -1.98
C LEU A 291 25.68 14.76 -3.39
N LEU A 292 26.43 13.67 -3.61
CA LEU A 292 26.44 12.96 -4.89
C LEU A 292 25.07 12.40 -5.25
N THR A 293 24.37 11.81 -4.28
CA THR A 293 23.02 11.28 -4.48
C THR A 293 22.05 12.39 -4.88
N ASN A 294 22.13 13.55 -4.23
CA ASN A 294 21.33 14.72 -4.58
C ASN A 294 21.63 15.26 -5.97
N ILE A 295 22.89 15.28 -6.40
CA ILE A 295 23.26 15.66 -7.78
C ILE A 295 22.59 14.70 -8.78
N ILE A 296 22.69 13.38 -8.55
CA ILE A 296 22.10 12.37 -9.43
C ILE A 296 20.58 12.53 -9.48
N ILE A 297 19.92 12.73 -8.33
CA ILE A 297 18.47 12.96 -8.27
C ILE A 297 18.11 14.18 -9.11
N ASN A 298 18.79 15.32 -8.93
CA ASN A 298 18.52 16.53 -9.69
C ASN A 298 18.76 16.35 -11.19
N GLU A 299 19.82 15.65 -11.59
CA GLU A 299 20.04 15.32 -13.00
C GLU A 299 18.92 14.46 -13.59
N THR A 300 18.40 13.50 -12.82
CA THR A 300 17.27 12.68 -13.26
C THR A 300 15.98 13.49 -13.38
N LEU A 301 15.72 14.40 -12.43
CA LEU A 301 14.56 15.30 -12.48
C LEU A 301 14.63 16.23 -13.69
N ASN A 302 15.79 16.83 -13.96
CA ASN A 302 16.00 17.67 -15.14
C ASN A 302 15.80 16.89 -16.44
N LYS A 303 16.21 15.61 -16.50
CA LYS A 303 15.94 14.76 -17.66
C LYS A 303 14.44 14.51 -17.82
N VAL A 304 13.72 14.25 -16.74
CA VAL A 304 12.26 14.06 -16.77
C VAL A 304 11.56 15.32 -17.26
N GLU A 305 11.93 16.49 -16.74
CA GLU A 305 11.38 17.78 -17.16
C GLU A 305 11.63 18.05 -18.65
N ASN A 306 12.85 17.81 -19.14
CA ASN A 306 13.16 17.92 -20.57
C ASN A 306 12.30 16.99 -21.44
N TRP A 307 12.00 15.77 -20.97
CA TRP A 307 11.13 14.84 -21.69
C TRP A 307 9.66 15.26 -21.64
N MET A 308 9.20 15.84 -20.52
CA MET A 308 7.86 16.42 -20.41
C MET A 308 7.69 17.59 -21.38
N ASP A 309 8.61 18.54 -21.36
CA ASP A 309 8.61 19.69 -22.28
C ASP A 309 8.62 19.27 -23.76
N LYS A 310 9.39 18.22 -24.07
CA LYS A 310 9.42 17.66 -25.43
C LYS A 310 8.07 17.05 -25.80
N TYR A 311 7.47 16.27 -24.90
CA TYR A 311 6.19 15.61 -25.15
C TYR A 311 5.07 16.63 -25.34
N ASP A 312 5.03 17.68 -24.52
CA ASP A 312 4.04 18.75 -24.63
C ASP A 312 4.16 19.47 -25.98
N LYS A 313 5.38 19.81 -26.40
CA LYS A 313 5.62 20.41 -27.73
C LYS A 313 5.22 19.49 -28.87
N ASP A 314 5.52 18.19 -28.77
CA ASP A 314 5.15 17.21 -29.79
C ASP A 314 3.62 17.03 -29.86
N MET A 315 2.93 17.08 -28.71
CA MET A 315 1.47 17.03 -28.62
C MET A 315 0.83 18.26 -29.25
N GLU A 316 1.28 19.46 -28.88
CA GLU A 316 0.80 20.72 -29.46
C GLU A 316 0.99 20.75 -30.99
N ALA A 317 2.14 20.27 -31.49
CA ALA A 317 2.40 20.17 -32.91
C ALA A 317 1.47 19.19 -33.62
N MET A 318 1.15 18.05 -32.99
CA MET A 318 0.20 17.08 -33.54
C MET A 318 -1.23 17.62 -33.53
N ASP A 319 -1.66 18.27 -32.46
CA ASP A 319 -2.99 18.88 -32.37
C ASP A 319 -3.18 19.99 -33.40
N LEU A 320 -2.16 20.83 -33.59
CA LEU A 320 -2.17 21.85 -34.64
C LEU A 320 -2.30 21.21 -36.03
N LYS A 321 -1.55 20.12 -36.29
CA LYS A 321 -1.64 19.39 -37.56
C LYS A 321 -3.03 18.80 -37.78
N ILE A 322 -3.65 18.23 -36.75
CA ILE A 322 -5.02 17.71 -36.81
C ILE A 322 -6.00 18.84 -37.12
N GLN A 323 -5.84 20.01 -36.50
CA GLN A 323 -6.70 21.17 -36.73
C GLN A 323 -6.60 21.66 -38.18
N ILE A 324 -5.39 21.76 -38.73
CA ILE A 324 -5.16 22.13 -40.13
C ILE A 324 -5.85 21.13 -41.06
N MET A 325 -5.64 19.83 -40.85
CA MET A 325 -6.25 18.79 -41.69
C MET A 325 -7.78 18.80 -41.62
N ARG A 326 -8.37 19.11 -40.46
CA ARG A 326 -9.83 19.27 -40.31
C ARG A 326 -10.33 20.46 -41.12
N SER A 327 -9.64 21.61 -41.02
CA SER A 327 -10.01 22.80 -41.79
C SER A 327 -9.91 22.55 -43.30
N ASP A 328 -8.85 21.88 -43.76
CA ASP A 328 -8.69 21.52 -45.18
C ASP A 328 -9.81 20.57 -45.65
N TYR A 329 -10.18 19.59 -44.81
CA TYR A 329 -11.30 18.69 -45.11
C TYR A 329 -12.64 19.44 -45.19
N GLU A 330 -12.89 20.38 -44.28
CA GLU A 330 -14.11 21.20 -44.31
C GLU A 330 -14.16 22.09 -45.56
N ASN A 331 -13.05 22.71 -45.94
CA ASN A 331 -12.95 23.52 -47.15
C ASN A 331 -13.22 22.70 -48.42
N THR A 332 -12.58 21.52 -48.54
CA THR A 332 -12.79 20.63 -49.70
C THR A 332 -14.22 20.08 -49.77
N LEU A 333 -14.85 19.80 -48.62
CA LEU A 333 -16.25 19.41 -48.55
C LEU A 333 -17.17 20.54 -49.02
N GLU A 334 -16.92 21.78 -48.58
CA GLU A 334 -17.70 22.94 -48.99
C GLU A 334 -17.60 23.20 -50.50
N GLU A 335 -16.39 23.12 -51.06
CA GLU A 335 -16.16 23.23 -52.50
C GLU A 335 -16.92 22.16 -53.28
N ARG A 336 -16.88 20.90 -52.81
CA ARG A 336 -17.64 19.81 -53.40
C ARG A 336 -19.14 20.09 -53.38
N LEU A 337 -19.69 20.56 -52.26
CA LEU A 337 -21.12 20.88 -52.15
C LEU A 337 -21.53 22.00 -53.11
N LYS A 338 -20.70 23.06 -53.25
CA LYS A 338 -20.91 24.13 -54.23
C LYS A 338 -20.92 23.58 -55.66
N LEU A 339 -19.98 22.69 -56.00
CA LEU A 339 -19.95 22.03 -57.31
C LEU A 339 -21.19 21.17 -57.55
N GLU A 340 -21.62 20.38 -56.57
CA GLU A 340 -22.85 19.59 -56.69
C GLU A 340 -24.10 20.46 -56.88
N GLU A 341 -24.17 21.61 -56.21
CA GLU A 341 -25.28 22.56 -56.37
C GLU A 341 -25.28 23.20 -57.77
N THR A 342 -24.12 23.62 -58.27
CA THR A 342 -24.00 24.16 -59.64
C THR A 342 -24.35 23.10 -60.69
N LEU A 343 -23.89 21.85 -60.53
CA LEU A 343 -24.27 20.75 -61.41
C LEU A 343 -25.78 20.49 -61.40
N LYS A 344 -26.44 20.51 -60.23
CA LYS A 344 -27.89 20.39 -60.11
C LYS A 344 -28.60 21.53 -60.85
N LYS A 345 -28.14 22.78 -60.69
CA LYS A 345 -28.68 23.96 -61.42
C LYS A 345 -28.52 23.79 -62.93
N HIS A 346 -27.34 23.40 -63.41
CA HIS A 346 -27.10 23.15 -64.83
C HIS A 346 -27.95 22.01 -65.39
N ALA A 347 -28.12 20.91 -64.64
CA ALA A 347 -28.98 19.80 -65.05
C ALA A 347 -30.45 20.22 -65.21
N ASN A 348 -30.95 21.07 -64.32
CA ASN A 348 -32.30 21.62 -64.43
C ASN A 348 -32.43 22.54 -65.65
N LEU A 349 -31.50 23.47 -65.85
CA LEU A 349 -31.48 24.34 -67.03
C LEU A 349 -31.42 23.54 -68.34
N MET A 350 -30.63 22.47 -68.39
CA MET A 350 -30.56 21.57 -69.55
C MET A 350 -31.90 20.88 -69.81
N LYS A 351 -32.58 20.39 -68.77
CA LYS A 351 -33.92 19.78 -68.90
C LYS A 351 -34.93 20.79 -69.42
N GLU A 352 -34.97 22.00 -68.84
CA GLU A 352 -35.84 23.09 -69.27
C GLU A 352 -35.58 23.49 -70.73
N TRP A 353 -34.31 23.54 -71.15
CA TRP A 353 -33.93 23.84 -72.52
C TRP A 353 -34.37 22.75 -73.51
N VAL A 354 -34.22 21.48 -73.15
CA VAL A 354 -34.70 20.34 -73.96
C VAL A 354 -36.22 20.41 -74.10
N GLN A 355 -36.95 20.62 -73.00
CA GLN A 355 -38.40 20.79 -73.02
C GLN A 355 -38.82 21.97 -73.91
N PHE A 356 -38.17 23.13 -73.76
CA PHE A 356 -38.43 24.29 -74.60
C PHE A 356 -38.20 23.99 -76.09
N LYS A 357 -37.15 23.25 -76.44
CA LYS A 357 -36.88 22.82 -77.82
C LYS A 357 -37.96 21.88 -78.36
N GLU A 358 -38.37 20.90 -77.56
CA GLU A 358 -39.44 19.97 -77.92
C GLU A 358 -40.77 20.69 -78.14
N ASP A 359 -41.15 21.60 -77.24
CA ASP A 359 -42.39 22.36 -77.33
C ASP A 359 -42.38 23.32 -78.53
N ARG A 360 -41.24 23.96 -78.80
CA ARG A 360 -41.06 24.78 -79.99
C ARG A 360 -41.20 23.95 -81.27
N GLU A 361 -40.67 22.73 -81.28
CA GLU A 361 -40.77 21.85 -82.45
C GLU A 361 -42.19 21.31 -82.64
N LYS A 362 -42.88 20.90 -81.56
CA LYS A 362 -44.30 20.54 -81.58
C LYS A 362 -45.15 21.70 -82.10
N ALA A 363 -44.90 22.93 -81.67
CA ALA A 363 -45.61 24.11 -82.16
C ALA A 363 -45.35 24.37 -83.66
N ARG A 364 -44.11 24.16 -84.13
CA ARG A 364 -43.78 24.25 -85.56
C ARG A 364 -44.53 23.19 -86.38
N GLN A 365 -44.45 21.93 -85.95
CA GLN A 365 -45.16 20.82 -86.61
C GLN A 365 -46.67 21.03 -86.62
N TYR A 366 -47.24 21.57 -85.55
CA TYR A 366 -48.66 21.92 -85.49
C TYR A 366 -49.02 23.01 -86.50
N ARG A 367 -48.23 24.09 -86.58
CA ARG A 367 -48.43 25.17 -87.58
C ARG A 367 -48.29 24.65 -89.00
N GLU A 368 -47.32 23.78 -89.26
CA GLU A 368 -47.12 23.17 -90.57
C GLU A 368 -48.30 22.25 -90.95
N ARG A 369 -48.78 21.41 -90.03
CA ARG A 369 -49.98 20.59 -90.24
C ARG A 369 -51.21 21.45 -90.51
N MET A 370 -51.41 22.53 -89.75
CA MET A 370 -52.49 23.50 -89.94
C MET A 370 -52.39 24.19 -91.30
N PHE A 371 -51.20 24.64 -91.70
CA PHE A 371 -50.95 25.26 -92.99
C PHE A 371 -51.21 24.29 -94.14
N ASN A 372 -50.69 23.07 -94.05
CA ASN A 372 -50.91 22.02 -95.06
C ASN A 372 -52.39 21.67 -95.17
N ALA A 373 -53.11 21.53 -94.06
CA ALA A 373 -54.56 21.34 -94.06
C ALA A 373 -55.30 22.51 -94.72
N ALA A 374 -54.92 23.76 -94.40
CA ALA A 374 -55.47 24.96 -95.02
C ALA A 374 -55.20 25.00 -96.53
N VAL A 375 -53.99 24.64 -96.99
CA VAL A 375 -53.62 24.54 -98.41
C VAL A 375 -54.47 23.48 -99.11
N VAL A 376 -54.67 22.31 -98.50
CA VAL A 376 -55.53 21.25 -99.06
C VAL A 376 -56.98 21.73 -99.19
N VAL A 377 -57.53 22.37 -98.15
CA VAL A 377 -58.88 22.94 -98.19
C VAL A 377 -58.98 24.04 -99.25
N GLN A 378 -57.99 24.93 -99.35
CA GLN A 378 -57.95 25.97 -100.37
C GLN A 378 -57.82 25.39 -101.79
N ALA A 379 -57.00 24.36 -101.99
CA ALA A 379 -56.84 23.69 -103.27
C ALA A 379 -58.11 22.93 -103.66
N TRP A 380 -58.76 22.26 -102.70
CA TRP A 380 -60.06 21.63 -102.88
C TRP A 380 -61.13 22.66 -103.28
N TRP A 381 -61.22 23.79 -102.58
CA TRP A 381 -62.17 24.86 -102.88
C TRP A 381 -61.90 25.52 -104.23
N ARG A 382 -60.64 25.82 -104.57
CA ARG A 382 -60.26 26.33 -105.89
C ARG A 382 -60.59 25.32 -107.00
N GLY A 383 -60.33 24.03 -106.77
CA GLY A 383 -60.71 22.96 -107.69
C GLY A 383 -62.23 22.79 -107.84
N LEU A 384 -63.00 23.02 -106.77
CA LEU A 384 -64.46 23.04 -106.79
C LEU A 384 -64.98 24.23 -107.60
N LEU A 385 -64.43 25.43 -107.39
CA LEU A 385 -64.76 26.65 -108.14
C LEU A 385 -64.55 26.47 -109.65
N VAL A 386 -63.44 25.84 -110.06
CA VAL A 386 -63.15 25.55 -111.47
C VAL A 386 -64.15 24.52 -112.04
N ARG A 387 -64.42 23.42 -111.32
CA ARG A 387 -65.35 22.37 -111.78
C ARG A 387 -66.80 22.82 -111.86
N GLN A 388 -67.25 23.64 -110.91
CA GLN A 388 -68.61 24.19 -110.86
C GLN A 388 -68.76 25.50 -111.65
N LYS A 389 -67.68 25.99 -112.29
CA LYS A 389 -67.67 27.21 -113.13
C LYS A 389 -68.20 28.47 -112.41
N LEU A 390 -67.83 28.62 -111.14
CA LEU A 390 -68.20 29.75 -110.29
C LEU A 390 -67.07 30.79 -110.27
N GLY A 391 -67.42 32.09 -110.20
CA GLY A 391 -66.45 33.19 -110.17
C GLY A 391 -65.82 33.53 -111.54
N PRO A 392 -64.54 33.96 -111.61
CA PRO A 392 -63.86 34.41 -112.84
C PRO A 392 -63.78 33.37 -113.96
N TYR A 393 -63.97 32.09 -113.64
CA TYR A 393 -63.93 30.96 -114.58
C TYR A 393 -65.30 30.63 -115.19
N ARG A 394 -66.34 31.43 -114.88
CA ARG A 394 -67.64 31.35 -115.54
C ARG A 394 -67.48 31.80 -117.00
N VAL A 395 -67.63 30.85 -117.92
CA VAL A 395 -67.53 31.10 -119.37
C VAL A 395 -68.50 32.23 -119.75
N VAL A 396 -67.96 33.41 -120.05
CA VAL A 396 -68.74 34.56 -120.53
C VAL A 396 -69.33 34.15 -121.87
N LYS A 397 -70.66 34.03 -121.95
CA LYS A 397 -71.35 33.80 -123.23
C LYS A 397 -70.95 34.93 -124.19
N LYS A 398 -70.21 34.60 -125.27
CA LYS A 398 -69.95 35.51 -126.39
C LYS A 398 -71.29 36.09 -126.87
N LYS A 399 -71.48 37.41 -126.72
CA LYS A 399 -72.56 38.18 -127.34
C LYS A 399 -72.38 38.07 -128.86
N LYS A 400 -73.27 37.35 -129.55
CA LYS A 400 -73.38 37.41 -131.01
C LYS A 400 -73.91 38.79 -131.39
N THR A 401 -73.03 39.66 -131.87
CA THR A 401 -73.41 40.79 -132.72
C THR A 401 -73.66 40.25 -134.12
N ALA A 402 -74.87 40.49 -134.63
CA ALA A 402 -75.28 40.22 -135.99
C ALA A 402 -74.40 40.95 -137.00
N LYS A 403 -74.23 40.37 -138.19
CA LYS A 403 -74.14 41.13 -139.44
C LYS A 403 -75.10 40.43 -140.41
N LYS A 404 -75.81 41.26 -141.20
CA LYS A 404 -76.51 40.93 -142.46
C LYS A 404 -76.70 39.46 -142.79
#